data_AF-A0A8J3ETZ7-F1
#
_entry.id   AF-A0A8J3ETZ7-F1
#
_cell.length_a   1.000
_cell.length_b   1.000
_cell.length_c   1.000
_cell.angle_alpha   90.00
_cell.angle_beta   90.00
_cell.angle_gamma   90.00
#
_symmetry.space_group_name_H-M   'P 1'
#
loop_
_entity.id
_entity.type
_entity.pdbx_description
1 polymer ?
#
loop_
_entity_poly.entity_id
_entity_poly.type
_entity_poly.pdbx_seq_one_letter_code
_entity_poly.pdbx_strand_id
1 'polypeptide(L)'
;MDRVHRPASLAAVLCPTTADLRPAVRAAVERAGWEVAWEVGRWHELLEIALLEPVGVLVVDLTLSGALGARLVALLRDAAPDALVVVLAPDALQVAEFGVDAADVVPVRDLRQLTRRLQVGAGAATGSRSSKPLPA
;
A
#
# COMPACT_ATOMS: atom_id res chain seq x y z
N MET A 1 19.35 -25.83 11.10
CA MET A 1 18.96 -24.44 11.43
C MET A 1 18.10 -23.93 10.29
N ASP A 2 16.83 -24.28 10.32
CA ASP A 2 15.84 -23.78 9.37
C ASP A 2 15.71 -22.27 9.55
N ARG A 3 16.20 -21.52 8.56
CA ARG A 3 15.78 -20.14 8.41
C ARG A 3 14.30 -20.21 8.10
N VAL A 4 13.46 -19.98 9.11
CA VAL A 4 12.05 -19.67 8.94
C VAL A 4 11.99 -18.66 7.80
N HIS A 5 11.53 -19.11 6.64
CA HIS A 5 11.36 -18.29 5.46
C HIS A 5 10.21 -17.35 5.81
N ARG A 6 10.49 -16.27 6.54
CA ARG A 6 9.63 -15.09 6.47
C ARG A 6 9.67 -14.75 4.99
N PRO A 7 8.54 -14.80 4.26
CA PRO A 7 8.53 -14.12 2.98
C PRO A 7 9.03 -12.71 3.29
N ALA A 8 10.07 -12.28 2.59
CA ALA A 8 10.50 -10.89 2.64
C ALA A 8 9.27 -10.10 2.20
N SER A 9 8.51 -9.59 3.18
CA SER A 9 7.31 -8.80 2.95
C SER A 9 7.77 -7.44 2.45
N LEU A 10 8.26 -7.40 1.21
CA LEU A 10 8.70 -6.20 0.50
C LEU A 10 7.47 -5.30 0.36
N ALA A 11 7.54 -4.14 0.99
CA ALA A 11 6.42 -3.23 1.08
C ALA A 11 6.91 -1.82 1.35
N ALA A 12 7.02 -1.05 0.28
CA ALA A 12 6.00 -0.05 0.00
C ALA A 12 6.57 0.84 -1.08
N VAL A 13 5.85 0.94 -2.20
CA VAL A 13 6.13 1.97 -3.19
C VAL A 13 5.42 3.22 -2.70
N LEU A 14 6.21 4.23 -2.31
CA LEU A 14 5.71 5.49 -1.78
C LEU A 14 5.57 6.49 -2.92
N CYS A 15 4.38 7.08 -3.07
CA CYS A 15 4.18 8.22 -3.96
C CYS A 15 3.65 9.45 -3.21
N PRO A 16 4.40 10.10 -2.29
CA PRO A 16 3.93 11.31 -1.61
C PRO A 16 4.19 12.54 -2.49
N THR A 17 3.20 13.43 -2.63
CA THR A 17 3.29 14.66 -3.45
C THR A 17 4.49 15.54 -3.10
N THR A 18 4.79 15.69 -1.81
CA THR A 18 5.75 16.66 -1.31
C THR A 18 6.98 15.99 -0.71
N ALA A 19 8.14 16.57 -0.96
CA ALA A 19 9.41 16.10 -0.40
C ALA A 19 9.37 16.02 1.14
N ASP A 20 8.58 16.89 1.77
CA ASP A 20 8.43 16.97 3.22
C ASP A 20 7.61 15.82 3.81
N LEU A 21 6.70 15.23 3.01
CA LEU A 21 5.84 14.14 3.47
C LEU A 21 6.53 12.78 3.39
N ARG A 22 7.50 12.60 2.47
CA ARG A 22 8.19 11.31 2.25
C ARG A 22 8.79 10.72 3.53
N PRO A 23 9.57 11.46 4.35
CA PRO A 23 10.18 10.89 5.55
C PRO A 23 9.13 10.43 6.57
N ALA A 24 8.02 11.17 6.69
CA ALA A 24 6.97 10.86 7.64
C ALA A 24 6.18 9.60 7.22
N VAL A 25 5.87 9.46 5.93
CA VAL A 25 5.17 8.28 5.42
C VAL A 25 6.08 7.05 5.45
N ARG A 26 7.36 7.18 5.05
CA ARG A 26 8.36 6.13 5.21
C ARG A 26 8.42 5.63 6.65
N ALA A 27 8.59 6.54 7.61
CA ALA A 27 8.66 6.17 9.02
C ALA A 27 7.37 5.49 9.52
N ALA A 28 6.20 5.86 8.97
CA ALA A 28 4.92 5.24 9.33
C ALA A 28 4.79 3.81 8.77
N VAL A 29 5.29 3.56 7.55
CA VAL A 29 5.36 2.22 6.93
C VAL A 29 6.35 1.33 7.67
N GLU A 30 7.56 1.82 7.92
CA GLU A 30 8.61 1.07 8.63
C GLU A 30 8.19 0.71 10.06
N ARG A 31 7.50 1.63 10.76
CA ARG A 31 6.91 1.35 12.08
C ARG A 31 5.81 0.29 12.05
N ALA A 32 5.15 0.10 10.91
CA ALA A 32 4.19 -0.98 10.72
C ALA A 32 4.86 -2.34 10.43
N GLY A 33 6.18 -2.39 10.32
CA GLY A 33 6.97 -3.62 10.13
C GLY A 33 7.24 -3.98 8.66
N TRP A 34 7.04 -3.02 7.75
CA TRP A 34 7.23 -3.19 6.32
C TRP A 34 8.53 -2.51 5.85
N GLU A 35 9.23 -3.09 4.87
CA GLU A 35 10.45 -2.52 4.29
C GLU A 35 10.15 -1.72 3.02
N VAL A 36 10.46 -0.42 3.04
CA VAL A 36 10.27 0.48 1.90
C VAL A 36 11.39 0.28 0.86
N ALA A 37 11.10 -0.52 -0.16
CA ALA A 37 12.03 -0.81 -1.25
C ALA A 37 12.07 0.25 -2.36
N TRP A 38 10.97 0.97 -2.59
CA TRP A 38 10.90 1.99 -3.64
C TRP A 38 10.21 3.27 -3.16
N GLU A 39 10.75 4.41 -3.59
CA GLU A 39 10.04 5.69 -3.52
C GLU A 39 9.98 6.28 -4.91
N VAL A 40 8.78 6.67 -5.33
CA VAL A 40 8.53 7.22 -6.66
C VAL A 40 7.84 8.57 -6.55
N GLY A 41 8.14 9.46 -7.49
CA GLY A 41 7.55 10.79 -7.50
C GLY A 41 6.26 10.87 -8.33
N ARG A 42 5.99 9.83 -9.14
CA ARG A 42 4.99 9.88 -10.21
C ARG A 42 4.16 8.59 -10.23
N TRP A 43 2.88 8.72 -10.56
CA TRP A 43 1.94 7.59 -10.54
C TRP A 43 2.25 6.50 -11.58
N HIS A 44 2.89 6.83 -12.71
CA HIS A 44 3.22 5.83 -13.74
C HIS A 44 4.40 4.95 -13.31
N GLU A 45 5.38 5.51 -12.60
CA GLU A 45 6.47 4.74 -11.98
C GLU A 45 5.92 3.77 -10.94
N LEU A 46 4.93 4.20 -10.16
CA LEU A 46 4.22 3.36 -9.20
C LEU A 46 3.54 2.17 -9.89
N LEU A 47 2.85 2.42 -11.00
CA LEU A 47 2.19 1.37 -11.77
C LEU A 47 3.19 0.41 -12.44
N GLU A 48 4.29 0.95 -12.98
CA GLU A 48 5.36 0.14 -13.57
C GLU A 48 5.97 -0.82 -12.53
N ILE A 49 6.27 -0.33 -11.32
CA ILE A 49 6.77 -1.18 -10.24
C ILE A 49 5.72 -2.23 -9.84
N ALA A 50 4.44 -1.85 -9.71
CA ALA A 50 3.38 -2.80 -9.37
C ALA A 50 3.23 -3.92 -10.41
N LEU A 51 3.53 -3.65 -11.69
CA LEU A 51 3.47 -4.62 -12.77
C LEU A 51 4.70 -5.55 -12.84
N LEU A 52 5.88 -5.03 -12.46
CA LEU A 52 7.15 -5.71 -12.66
C LEU A 52 7.69 -6.40 -11.41
N GLU A 53 7.31 -5.91 -10.23
CA GLU A 53 7.92 -6.31 -8.96
C GLU A 53 6.89 -6.94 -8.01
N PRO A 54 7.28 -7.95 -7.22
CA PRO A 54 6.42 -8.52 -6.20
C PRO A 54 6.30 -7.55 -5.01
N VAL A 55 5.21 -6.77 -5.00
CA VAL A 55 4.90 -5.80 -3.95
C VAL A 55 3.83 -6.31 -2.99
N GLY A 56 4.06 -6.20 -1.68
CA GLY A 56 3.07 -6.55 -0.66
C GLY A 56 2.17 -5.39 -0.23
N VAL A 57 2.64 -4.15 -0.42
CA VAL A 57 1.92 -2.92 -0.08
C VAL A 57 2.21 -1.84 -1.12
N LEU A 58 1.19 -1.08 -1.48
CA LEU A 58 1.29 0.12 -2.29
C LEU A 58 0.67 1.29 -1.52
N VAL A 59 1.40 2.40 -1.37
CA VAL A 59 0.90 3.60 -0.68
C VAL A 59 0.81 4.75 -1.69
N VAL A 60 -0.42 5.13 -2.01
CA VAL A 60 -0.76 6.06 -3.10
C VAL A 60 -1.22 7.38 -2.53
N ASP A 61 -0.62 8.51 -2.91
CA ASP A 61 -1.19 9.83 -2.62
C ASP A 61 -2.15 10.26 -3.74
N LEU A 62 -3.43 10.48 -3.42
CA LEU A 62 -4.41 10.93 -4.41
C LEU A 62 -4.18 12.37 -4.88
N THR A 63 -3.45 13.17 -4.09
CA THR A 63 -3.13 14.54 -4.52
C THR A 63 -2.20 14.56 -5.74
N LEU A 64 -1.47 13.47 -6.02
CA LEU A 64 -0.65 13.32 -7.24
C LEU A 64 -1.45 12.87 -8.47
N SER A 65 -2.56 12.17 -8.27
CA SER A 65 -3.31 11.54 -9.35
C SER A 65 -4.49 12.38 -9.83
N GLY A 66 -4.91 13.39 -9.06
CA GLY A 66 -6.00 14.29 -9.43
C GLY A 66 -7.26 13.51 -9.83
N ALA A 67 -7.83 13.82 -10.99
CA ALA A 67 -9.01 13.13 -11.53
C ALA A 67 -8.77 11.64 -11.88
N LEU A 68 -7.51 11.19 -11.96
CA LEU A 68 -7.15 9.80 -12.25
C LEU A 68 -7.08 8.92 -11.00
N GLY A 69 -7.21 9.47 -9.78
CA GLY A 69 -6.99 8.73 -8.55
C GLY A 69 -7.78 7.43 -8.43
N ALA A 70 -9.06 7.46 -8.82
CA ALA A 70 -9.95 6.30 -8.76
C ALA A 70 -9.47 5.18 -9.71
N ARG A 71 -9.15 5.59 -10.95
CA ARG A 71 -8.66 4.70 -11.99
C ARG A 71 -7.29 4.13 -11.64
N LEU A 72 -6.42 4.92 -11.03
CA LEU A 72 -5.10 4.47 -10.59
C LEU A 72 -5.22 3.36 -9.56
N VAL A 73 -6.10 3.50 -8.56
CA VAL A 73 -6.29 2.45 -7.54
C VAL A 73 -6.80 1.15 -8.17
N ALA A 74 -7.75 1.23 -9.11
CA ALA A 74 -8.19 0.06 -9.86
C ALA A 74 -7.04 -0.60 -10.65
N LEU A 75 -6.25 0.20 -11.38
CA LEU A 75 -5.10 -0.30 -12.14
C LEU A 75 -4.04 -0.95 -11.24
N LEU A 76 -3.80 -0.41 -10.05
CA LEU A 76 -2.83 -0.97 -9.09
C LEU A 76 -3.33 -2.29 -8.49
N ARG A 77 -4.64 -2.40 -8.20
CA ARG A 77 -5.25 -3.65 -7.74
C ARG A 77 -5.22 -4.73 -8.83
N ASP A 78 -5.41 -4.35 -10.09
CA ASP A 78 -5.29 -5.29 -11.21
C ASP A 78 -3.83 -5.71 -11.46
N ALA A 79 -2.88 -4.78 -11.34
CA ALA A 79 -1.46 -5.04 -11.52
C ALA A 79 -0.86 -5.90 -10.39
N ALA A 80 -1.29 -5.66 -9.15
CA ALA A 80 -0.79 -6.32 -7.95
C ALA A 80 -1.97 -6.78 -7.06
N PRO A 81 -2.69 -7.85 -7.44
CA PRO A 81 -3.91 -8.28 -6.76
C PRO A 81 -3.71 -8.76 -5.32
N ASP A 82 -2.49 -9.22 -5.00
CA ASP A 82 -2.13 -9.65 -3.64
C ASP A 82 -1.61 -8.49 -2.77
N ALA A 83 -1.41 -7.30 -3.34
CA ALA A 83 -0.90 -6.15 -2.63
C ALA A 83 -2.00 -5.43 -1.86
N LEU A 84 -1.68 -5.00 -0.64
CA LEU A 84 -2.51 -4.06 0.08
C LEU A 84 -2.32 -2.66 -0.50
N VAL A 85 -3.35 -2.12 -1.15
CA VAL A 85 -3.34 -0.74 -1.65
C VAL A 85 -3.93 0.20 -0.60
N VAL A 86 -3.10 1.08 -0.04
CA VAL A 86 -3.51 2.12 0.92
C VAL A 86 -3.41 3.48 0.27
N VAL A 87 -4.44 4.29 0.48
CA VAL A 87 -4.60 5.57 -0.20
C VAL A 87 -4.47 6.71 0.80
N LEU A 88 -3.56 7.64 0.55
CA LEU A 88 -3.44 8.90 1.27
C LEU A 88 -4.30 9.96 0.58
N ALA A 89 -5.20 10.59 1.33
CA ALA A 89 -6.09 11.62 0.83
C ALA A 89 -6.11 12.85 1.77
N PRO A 90 -6.36 14.06 1.23
CA PRO A 90 -6.70 15.20 2.06
C PRO A 90 -8.09 15.00 2.68
N ASP A 91 -8.32 15.56 3.87
CA ASP A 91 -9.56 15.31 4.65
C ASP A 91 -10.86 15.68 3.95
N ALA A 92 -10.80 16.60 2.97
CA ALA A 92 -11.95 17.08 2.23
C ALA A 92 -12.31 16.18 1.03
N LEU A 93 -11.53 15.13 0.74
CA LEU A 93 -11.76 14.28 -0.42
C LEU A 93 -12.87 13.25 -0.13
N GLN A 94 -13.95 13.29 -0.92
CA GLN A 94 -15.03 12.31 -0.80
C GLN A 94 -14.58 10.96 -1.35
N VAL A 95 -14.25 10.05 -0.45
CA VAL A 95 -13.75 8.69 -0.75
C VAL A 95 -14.67 7.89 -1.67
N ALA A 96 -15.98 8.13 -1.59
CA ALA A 96 -16.99 7.45 -2.41
C ALA A 96 -16.80 7.64 -3.91
N GLU A 97 -16.21 8.75 -4.34
CA GLU A 97 -15.96 9.04 -5.77
C GLU A 97 -14.83 8.20 -6.37
N PHE A 98 -14.03 7.55 -5.52
CA PHE A 98 -12.82 6.85 -5.95
C PHE A 98 -12.99 5.34 -6.12
N GLY A 99 -14.17 4.78 -5.82
CA GLY A 99 -14.41 3.34 -5.87
C GLY A 99 -13.47 2.54 -4.96
N VAL A 100 -12.87 3.21 -3.98
CA VAL A 100 -12.02 2.62 -2.95
C VAL A 100 -12.86 2.41 -1.71
N ASP A 101 -12.68 1.28 -1.05
CA ASP A 101 -13.30 1.07 0.24
C ASP A 101 -12.81 2.15 1.21
N ALA A 102 -13.73 2.79 1.92
CA ALA A 102 -13.40 3.85 2.88
C ALA A 102 -12.40 3.39 3.96
N ALA A 103 -12.30 2.07 4.17
CA ALA A 103 -11.34 1.45 5.07
C ALA A 103 -9.87 1.58 4.61
N ASP A 104 -9.64 1.73 3.31
CA ASP A 104 -8.29 1.78 2.71
C ASP A 104 -7.79 3.22 2.52
N VAL A 105 -8.64 4.21 2.81
CA VAL A 105 -8.28 5.63 2.72
C VAL A 105 -7.86 6.18 4.09
N VAL A 106 -6.70 6.82 4.10
CA VAL A 106 -6.08 7.42 5.27
C VAL A 106 -5.89 8.91 5.05
N PRO A 107 -6.33 9.77 5.99
CA PRO A 107 -6.02 11.18 5.94
C PRO A 107 -4.51 11.43 5.99
N VAL A 108 -4.00 12.26 5.08
CA VAL A 108 -2.57 12.60 5.01
C VAL A 108 -2.03 13.21 6.31
N ARG A 109 -2.89 13.91 7.07
CA ARG A 109 -2.56 14.51 8.37
C ARG A 109 -2.51 13.51 9.55
N ASP A 110 -2.97 12.27 9.36
CA ASP A 110 -3.04 11.26 10.43
C ASP A 110 -2.36 9.95 10.04
N LEU A 111 -1.04 9.99 9.87
CA LEU A 111 -0.22 8.81 9.54
C LEU A 111 -0.24 7.72 10.62
N ARG A 112 -0.81 7.97 11.82
CA ARG A 112 -1.08 6.91 12.80
C ARG A 112 -2.16 5.96 12.29
N GLN A 113 -3.09 6.43 11.48
CA GLN A 113 -4.04 5.56 10.79
C GLN A 113 -3.35 4.71 9.73
N LEU A 114 -2.39 5.28 8.98
CA LEU A 114 -1.58 4.52 8.02
C LEU A 114 -0.88 3.34 8.71
N THR A 115 -0.12 3.61 9.78
CA THR A 115 0.58 2.55 10.52
C THR A 115 -0.39 1.46 10.99
N ARG A 116 -1.55 1.82 11.56
CA ARG A 116 -2.55 0.85 12.03
C ARG A 116 -3.13 0.01 10.90
N ARG A 117 -3.43 0.62 9.75
CA ARG A 117 -3.98 -0.09 8.58
C ARG A 117 -2.98 -1.10 8.02
N LEU A 118 -1.74 -0.69 7.89
CA LEU A 118 -0.65 -1.56 7.44
C LEU A 118 -0.41 -2.74 8.39
N GLN A 119 -0.57 -2.53 9.70
CA GLN A 119 -0.47 -3.62 10.69
C GLN A 119 -1.64 -4.61 10.60
N VAL A 120 -2.87 -4.12 10.39
CA VAL A 120 -4.05 -4.98 10.22
C VAL A 120 -3.95 -5.80 8.93
N GLY A 121 -3.58 -5.17 7.82
CA GLY A 121 -3.43 -5.85 6.53
C GLY A 121 -2.31 -6.89 6.55
N ALA A 122 -1.20 -6.63 7.25
CA ALA A 122 -0.12 -7.60 7.45
C ALA A 122 -0.61 -8.87 8.18
N GLY A 123 -1.49 -8.70 9.18
CA GLY A 123 -2.10 -9.82 9.92
C GLY A 123 -3.05 -10.66 9.07
N ALA A 124 -3.82 -10.03 8.18
CA ALA A 124 -4.70 -10.73 7.24
C ALA A 124 -3.92 -11.55 6.20
N ALA A 125 -2.85 -10.96 5.64
CA ALA A 125 -1.99 -11.61 4.64
C ALA A 125 -1.20 -12.81 5.21
N THR A 126 -0.96 -12.84 6.51
CA THR A 126 -0.31 -13.98 7.20
C THR A 126 -1.31 -15.05 7.64
N GLY A 127 -2.56 -14.69 7.97
CA GLY A 127 -3.61 -15.64 8.36
C GLY A 127 -4.17 -16.49 7.22
N SER A 128 -4.19 -15.97 5.99
CA SER A 128 -4.84 -16.64 4.85
C SER A 128 -4.03 -17.81 4.23
N ARG A 129 -2.85 -18.17 4.75
CA ARG A 129 -2.01 -19.26 4.21
C ARG A 129 -2.07 -20.58 4.99
N SER A 130 -2.94 -20.70 5.99
CA SER A 130 -3.14 -21.99 6.68
C SER A 130 -4.17 -22.87 5.96
N SER A 131 -3.63 -23.89 5.27
CA SER A 131 -4.20 -25.23 5.14
C SER A 131 -5.37 -25.45 4.19
N LYS A 132 -5.05 -25.81 2.94
CA LYS A 132 -5.80 -26.84 2.22
C LYS A 132 -4.95 -28.11 2.19
N PRO A 133 -5.33 -29.20 2.88
CA PRO A 133 -4.60 -30.46 2.76
C PRO A 133 -4.75 -30.98 1.33
N LEU A 134 -3.65 -31.45 0.75
CA LEU A 134 -3.68 -32.22 -0.49
C LEU A 134 -4.55 -33.47 -0.28
N PRO A 135 -5.49 -33.77 -1.19
CA PRO A 135 -6.14 -35.08 -1.17
C PRO A 135 -5.10 -36.16 -1.46
N ALA A 136 -5.17 -37.24 -0.67
CA ALA A 136 -4.33 -38.42 -0.78
C ALA A 136 -4.56 -39.19 -2.09
#